data_AF-A0AAN8EFF8-F1
#
_entry.id   AF-A0AAN8EFF8-F1
#
_cell.length_a   1.000
_cell.length_b   1.000
_cell.length_c   1.000
_cell.angle_alpha   90.00
_cell.angle_beta   90.00
_cell.angle_gamma   90.00
#
_symmetry.space_group_name_H-M   'P 1'
#
loop_
_entity.id
_entity.type
_entity.pdbx_description
1 polymer ?
#
loop_
_entity_poly.entity_id
_entity_poly.type
_entity_poly.pdbx_seq_one_letter_code
_entity_poly.pdbx_strand_id
1 'polypeptide(L)'
;MTRNYKDKSQLPPNMSANPAFMAATPSPIPLPVSKVQPENAVTKNTESSEAHPRPSRTEHEQKVLCPSARLRIHLEDLSNPATARFTSIVPISTLLEEAILHVQHHLFTPPAQSKDEEDLSSSRPPQKPIKPKPEWKPQEVRSVTLILRPMDGVAYTTGTDLDEAHKEIHLNLGYLHSKLDKSNADFLHEVRGVVTHEMVHAFQHNGHGTCPGGLIEGIADYVRMKSGLGAKHWEKWPANEKTRGKKWDEGYQKTAWFLEWLEGVSREGLIGELNVAMKEGKWDEGKLFRKVTGLTVDEWWKMYTMDWEPLNLRREKKARGEICGETDATCPCDNVHLQRRPGAEKESRELHPLD
;
A
#
# COMPACT_ATOMS: atom_id res chain seq x y z
N MET A 1 40.54 -54.97 16.25
CA MET A 1 40.05 -55.64 17.49
C MET A 1 39.56 -54.52 18.41
N THR A 2 38.41 -54.50 19.09
CA THR A 2 37.18 -55.34 19.21
C THR A 2 36.20 -54.50 20.06
N ARG A 3 34.85 -54.59 20.01
CA ARG A 3 33.86 -55.47 19.33
C ARG A 3 32.52 -54.69 19.27
N ASN A 4 31.60 -55.04 18.37
CA ASN A 4 30.19 -54.55 18.45
C ASN A 4 29.42 -55.24 19.59
N TYR A 5 28.41 -54.56 20.14
CA TYR A 5 27.26 -55.22 20.80
C TYR A 5 25.94 -54.58 20.35
N LYS A 6 24.93 -55.40 20.07
CA LYS A 6 23.55 -55.04 19.75
C LYS A 6 22.63 -55.54 20.88
N ASP A 7 21.60 -54.79 21.24
CA ASP A 7 20.17 -55.17 21.10
C ASP A 7 19.28 -54.03 21.61
N LYS A 8 18.32 -53.54 20.79
CA LYS A 8 16.89 -53.92 20.71
C LYS A 8 16.02 -53.55 21.93
N SER A 9 15.02 -52.71 21.69
CA SER A 9 13.60 -53.01 22.01
C SER A 9 12.68 -52.08 21.20
N GLN A 10 11.41 -52.48 21.03
CA GLN A 10 10.45 -51.90 20.09
C GLN A 10 9.46 -50.94 20.78
N LEU A 11 8.96 -49.93 20.07
CA LEU A 11 7.70 -49.24 20.38
C LEU A 11 6.92 -48.91 19.06
N PRO A 12 5.58 -48.76 19.12
CA PRO A 12 4.66 -48.86 17.96
C PRO A 12 4.43 -47.50 17.21
N PRO A 13 3.66 -47.47 16.10
CA PRO A 13 3.71 -46.37 15.14
C PRO A 13 2.63 -45.27 15.29
N ASN A 14 3.00 -44.09 14.78
CA ASN A 14 2.15 -43.06 14.14
C ASN A 14 1.01 -42.40 14.94
N MET A 15 1.16 -41.12 15.27
CA MET A 15 0.09 -40.10 15.14
C MET A 15 0.67 -38.73 14.76
N SER A 16 -0.07 -37.99 13.93
CA SER A 16 0.22 -36.62 13.51
C SER A 16 -0.05 -35.61 14.64
N ALA A 17 0.79 -34.57 14.76
CA ALA A 17 0.48 -33.37 15.52
C ALA A 17 1.22 -32.14 14.97
N ASN A 18 0.48 -31.06 14.72
CA ASN A 18 1.03 -29.70 14.61
C ASN A 18 1.70 -29.28 15.93
N PRO A 19 2.51 -28.22 15.90
CA PRO A 19 2.13 -27.12 16.79
C PRO A 19 2.20 -25.75 16.11
N ALA A 20 1.09 -25.01 16.20
CA ALA A 20 1.17 -23.56 16.29
C ALA A 20 1.64 -23.20 17.71
N PHE A 21 2.55 -22.23 17.84
CA PHE A 21 2.88 -21.63 19.12
C PHE A 21 2.53 -20.14 19.10
N MET A 22 1.41 -19.80 19.74
CA MET A 22 1.19 -18.44 20.24
C MET A 22 1.89 -18.33 21.60
N ALA A 23 2.78 -17.34 21.73
CA ALA A 23 3.34 -16.94 23.01
C ALA A 23 2.69 -15.61 23.43
N ALA A 24 1.90 -15.64 24.50
CA ALA A 24 1.33 -14.43 25.09
C ALA A 24 2.41 -13.67 25.87
N THR A 25 2.49 -12.35 25.67
CA THR A 25 3.36 -11.46 26.44
C THR A 25 2.61 -10.88 27.65
N PRO A 26 3.28 -10.63 28.79
CA PRO A 26 2.62 -10.22 30.04
C PRO A 26 2.30 -8.72 30.07
N SER A 27 1.14 -8.37 30.66
CA SER A 27 0.74 -6.98 30.90
C SER A 27 1.53 -6.33 32.05
N PRO A 28 1.96 -5.06 31.94
CA PRO A 28 2.64 -4.35 33.02
C PRO A 28 1.67 -3.79 34.08
N ILE A 29 2.13 -3.76 35.33
CA ILE A 29 1.41 -3.20 36.50
C ILE A 29 1.86 -1.73 36.71
N PRO A 30 0.95 -0.77 36.95
CA PRO A 30 1.31 0.64 37.14
C PRO A 30 1.72 0.98 38.59
N LEU A 31 2.64 1.93 38.74
CA LEU A 31 3.03 2.58 40.00
C LEU A 31 2.99 4.12 39.85
N PRO A 32 2.90 4.90 40.95
CA PRO A 32 1.96 6.02 41.01
C PRO A 32 2.47 7.40 40.57
N VAL A 33 1.54 8.19 40.05
CA VAL A 33 1.72 9.60 39.63
C VAL A 33 1.81 10.54 40.84
N SER A 34 2.88 11.35 40.90
CA SER A 34 2.92 12.53 41.77
C SER A 34 2.43 13.78 41.03
N LYS A 35 1.47 14.49 41.62
CA LYS A 35 0.89 15.72 41.06
C LYS A 35 1.69 16.94 41.51
N VAL A 36 2.11 17.80 40.57
CA VAL A 36 2.41 19.22 40.85
C VAL A 36 1.89 20.09 39.70
N GLN A 37 1.05 21.05 40.08
CA GLN A 37 0.68 22.30 39.39
C GLN A 37 0.99 23.42 40.41
N PRO A 38 1.07 24.73 40.05
CA PRO A 38 0.29 25.44 39.03
C PRO A 38 1.25 26.22 38.07
N GLU A 39 1.01 27.39 37.46
CA GLU A 39 -0.09 28.39 37.48
C GLU A 39 -0.21 29.15 36.14
N ASN A 40 -1.22 30.03 36.03
CA ASN A 40 -1.51 30.84 34.86
C ASN A 40 -0.82 32.21 34.91
N ALA A 41 -0.36 32.72 33.76
CA ALA A 41 -0.16 34.16 33.56
C ALA A 41 -0.67 34.56 32.16
N VAL A 42 -1.68 35.43 32.14
CA VAL A 42 -2.26 36.01 30.91
C VAL A 42 -1.73 37.43 30.74
N THR A 43 -1.14 37.73 29.60
CA THR A 43 -0.92 39.11 29.14
C THR A 43 -1.35 39.27 27.70
N LYS A 44 -2.34 40.15 27.48
CA LYS A 44 -2.73 40.66 26.16
C LYS A 44 -1.61 41.54 25.60
N ASN A 45 -1.51 41.60 24.28
CA ASN A 45 -1.08 42.82 23.57
C ASN A 45 -1.86 42.92 22.25
N THR A 46 -2.00 44.15 21.77
CA THR A 46 -3.04 44.57 20.82
C THR A 46 -2.41 45.27 19.61
N GLU A 47 -2.99 45.05 18.43
CA GLU A 47 -2.91 45.86 17.18
C GLU A 47 -1.53 46.24 16.60
N SER A 48 -1.34 45.88 15.33
CA SER A 48 -1.32 46.88 14.25
C SER A 48 -1.61 46.24 12.89
N SER A 49 -2.33 46.95 12.02
CA SER A 49 -2.65 46.50 10.66
C SER A 49 -1.77 47.21 9.63
N GLU A 50 -1.32 46.50 8.60
CA GLU A 50 -0.95 47.12 7.32
C GLU A 50 -1.18 46.13 6.17
N ALA A 51 -1.74 46.61 5.07
CA ALA A 51 -2.21 45.77 3.95
C ALA A 51 -1.80 46.38 2.62
N HIS A 52 -1.16 45.61 1.73
CA HIS A 52 -0.95 45.85 0.29
C HIS A 52 -0.43 44.54 -0.39
N PRO A 53 -0.39 44.39 -1.73
CA PRO A 53 -1.46 43.71 -2.45
C PRO A 53 -1.10 42.29 -2.95
N ARG A 54 -2.13 41.48 -3.21
CA ARG A 54 -2.04 40.12 -3.75
C ARG A 54 -1.59 40.11 -5.23
N PRO A 55 -0.55 39.35 -5.61
CA PRO A 55 -0.36 38.93 -7.01
C PRO A 55 -1.28 37.75 -7.32
N SER A 56 -1.97 37.81 -8.47
CA SER A 56 -2.81 36.73 -8.98
C SER A 56 -1.98 35.63 -9.63
N ARG A 57 -2.11 34.39 -9.14
CA ARG A 57 -1.67 33.20 -9.90
C ARG A 57 -2.65 32.05 -9.68
N THR A 58 -3.19 31.53 -10.77
CA THR A 58 -4.03 30.33 -10.80
C THR A 58 -3.13 29.10 -10.70
N GLU A 59 -3.00 28.59 -9.48
CA GLU A 59 -2.52 27.23 -9.23
C GLU A 59 -3.69 26.47 -8.59
N HIS A 60 -4.03 25.30 -9.14
CA HIS A 60 -5.05 24.44 -8.52
C HIS A 60 -4.49 23.95 -7.19
N GLU A 61 -4.98 24.56 -6.11
CA GLU A 61 -4.60 24.26 -4.73
C GLU A 61 -5.00 22.81 -4.42
N GLN A 62 -4.09 21.85 -4.70
CA GLN A 62 -4.25 20.44 -4.35
C GLN A 62 -4.24 20.35 -2.83
N LYS A 63 -5.45 20.41 -2.26
CA LYS A 63 -5.67 20.41 -0.82
C LYS A 63 -5.10 19.15 -0.21
N VAL A 64 -3.93 19.27 0.42
CA VAL A 64 -3.19 18.15 1.02
C VAL A 64 -4.09 17.38 2.00
N LEU A 65 -3.99 16.05 2.04
CA LEU A 65 -4.69 15.27 3.05
C LEU A 65 -4.12 15.57 4.42
N CYS A 66 -5.01 15.99 5.32
CA CYS A 66 -4.70 16.45 6.66
C CYS A 66 -3.58 17.52 6.72
N PRO A 67 -3.82 18.76 6.25
CA PRO A 67 -2.87 19.87 6.39
C PRO A 67 -2.56 20.25 7.85
N SER A 68 -3.27 19.64 8.80
CA SER A 68 -3.14 19.82 10.25
C SER A 68 -2.45 18.65 10.96
N ALA A 69 -2.07 17.58 10.26
CA ALA A 69 -1.40 16.44 10.90
C ALA A 69 -0.06 16.89 11.46
N ARG A 70 0.13 16.76 12.78
CA ARG A 70 1.42 17.11 13.39
C ARG A 70 2.46 16.05 13.07
N LEU A 71 3.44 16.40 12.23
CA LEU A 71 4.54 15.51 11.89
C LEU A 71 5.66 15.63 12.93
N ARG A 72 6.27 14.51 13.32
CA ARG A 72 7.37 14.44 14.29
C ARG A 72 8.41 13.41 13.85
N ILE A 73 9.63 13.56 14.36
CA ILE A 73 10.67 12.55 14.30
C ILE A 73 11.27 12.32 15.68
N HIS A 74 11.58 11.07 16.01
CA HIS A 74 12.33 10.65 17.18
C HIS A 74 13.54 9.81 16.72
N LEU A 75 14.72 10.16 17.21
CA LEU A 75 15.97 9.45 16.96
C LEU A 75 16.43 8.83 18.28
N GLU A 76 16.19 7.53 18.46
CA GLU A 76 16.44 6.82 19.73
C GLU A 76 17.94 6.77 20.06
N ASP A 77 18.79 6.60 19.05
CA ASP A 77 20.24 6.45 19.19
C ASP A 77 20.97 7.32 18.15
N LEU A 78 21.47 8.48 18.60
CA LEU A 78 22.29 9.40 17.80
C LEU A 78 23.72 8.89 17.57
N SER A 79 24.19 7.92 18.36
CA SER A 79 25.53 7.33 18.19
C SER A 79 25.58 6.30 17.05
N ASN A 80 24.41 5.80 16.64
CA ASN A 80 24.30 4.83 15.56
C ASN A 80 24.77 5.40 14.20
N PRO A 81 25.67 4.73 13.47
CA PRO A 81 26.07 5.15 12.13
C PRO A 81 24.90 5.26 11.14
N ALA A 82 23.84 4.47 11.32
CA ALA A 82 22.63 4.56 10.50
C ALA A 82 21.84 5.84 10.76
N THR A 83 21.75 6.31 12.02
CA THR A 83 21.13 7.58 12.37
C THR A 83 21.90 8.74 11.77
N ALA A 84 23.23 8.77 11.94
CA ALA A 84 24.09 9.81 11.37
C ALA A 84 23.97 9.90 9.83
N ARG A 85 23.91 8.73 9.15
CA ARG A 85 23.69 8.68 7.70
C ARG A 85 22.30 9.13 7.30
N PHE A 86 21.26 8.73 8.04
CA PHE A 86 19.90 9.17 7.79
C PHE A 86 19.79 10.71 7.89
N THR A 87 20.29 11.31 8.98
CA THR A 87 20.24 12.77 9.19
C THR A 87 21.06 13.59 8.20
N SER A 88 22.04 13.00 7.51
CA SER A 88 22.88 13.71 6.52
C SER A 88 22.42 13.57 5.07
N ILE A 89 21.59 12.57 4.75
CA ILE A 89 21.14 12.28 3.38
C ILE A 89 19.65 12.57 3.19
N VAL A 90 18.83 12.36 4.21
CA VAL A 90 17.37 12.35 4.09
C VAL A 90 16.82 13.75 4.37
N PRO A 91 15.97 14.32 3.49
CA PRO A 91 15.32 15.61 3.73
C PRO A 91 14.19 15.43 4.76
N ILE A 92 14.57 15.36 6.04
CA ILE A 92 13.67 15.05 7.17
C ILE A 92 12.44 15.98 7.21
N SER A 93 12.60 17.24 6.83
CA SER A 93 11.53 18.23 6.82
C SER A 93 10.41 17.94 5.80
N THR A 94 10.71 17.25 4.70
CA THR A 94 9.72 16.94 3.64
C THR A 94 9.35 15.46 3.56
N LEU A 95 10.18 14.55 4.10
CA LEU A 95 10.00 13.09 3.97
C LEU A 95 8.58 12.59 4.28
N LEU A 96 7.99 13.03 5.40
CA LEU A 96 6.66 12.59 5.82
C LEU A 96 5.54 13.29 5.04
N GLU A 97 5.76 14.52 4.58
CA GLU A 97 4.83 15.25 3.71
C GLU A 97 4.78 14.64 2.31
N GLU A 98 5.95 14.35 1.71
CA GLU A 98 6.09 13.59 0.45
C GLU A 98 5.35 12.25 0.52
N ALA A 99 5.51 11.50 1.61
CA ALA A 99 4.81 10.23 1.80
C ALA A 99 3.27 10.40 1.92
N ILE A 100 2.78 11.46 2.58
CA ILE A 100 1.34 11.77 2.64
C ILE A 100 0.80 12.14 1.26
N LEU A 101 1.56 12.91 0.46
CA LEU A 101 1.18 13.27 -0.92
C LEU A 101 1.05 12.03 -1.82
N HIS A 102 1.95 11.04 -1.68
CA HIS A 102 1.84 9.76 -2.38
C HIS A 102 0.55 9.00 -2.01
N VAL A 103 0.25 8.88 -0.71
CA VAL A 103 -0.97 8.25 -0.21
C VAL A 103 -2.22 8.95 -0.73
N GLN A 104 -2.24 10.29 -0.69
CA GLN A 104 -3.32 11.10 -1.22
C GLN A 104 -3.54 10.87 -2.71
N HIS A 105 -2.46 10.95 -3.50
CA HIS A 105 -2.55 10.89 -4.94
C HIS A 105 -3.10 9.54 -5.42
N HIS A 106 -2.66 8.44 -4.79
CA HIS A 106 -2.99 7.09 -5.24
C HIS A 106 -4.20 6.43 -4.55
N LEU A 107 -4.62 6.84 -3.34
CA LEU A 107 -5.73 6.18 -2.62
C LEU A 107 -6.94 7.06 -2.33
N PHE A 108 -6.84 8.38 -2.52
CA PHE A 108 -7.86 9.34 -2.05
C PHE A 108 -8.14 10.48 -3.03
N THR A 109 -7.52 10.47 -4.21
CA THR A 109 -7.90 11.35 -5.32
C THR A 109 -9.08 10.69 -6.04
N PRO A 110 -10.28 11.32 -6.06
CA PRO A 110 -11.42 10.75 -6.77
C PRO A 110 -11.13 10.65 -8.28
N PRO A 111 -11.57 9.59 -8.97
CA PRO A 111 -11.47 9.53 -10.43
C PRO A 111 -12.22 10.69 -11.06
N ALA A 112 -11.70 11.20 -12.17
CA ALA A 112 -12.35 12.26 -12.93
C ALA A 112 -13.77 11.82 -13.34
N GLN A 113 -14.78 12.59 -12.96
CA GLN A 113 -16.15 12.30 -13.39
C GLN A 113 -16.25 12.45 -14.90
N SER A 114 -16.84 11.45 -15.57
CA SER A 114 -17.28 11.61 -16.95
C SER A 114 -18.32 12.74 -17.00
N LYS A 115 -18.25 13.58 -18.04
CA LYS A 115 -19.17 14.71 -18.21
C LYS A 115 -20.61 14.28 -18.51
N ASP A 116 -20.81 12.98 -18.76
CA ASP A 116 -22.07 12.41 -19.24
C ASP A 116 -23.12 12.20 -18.13
N GLU A 117 -22.76 12.29 -16.84
CA GLU A 117 -23.73 12.19 -15.74
C GLU A 117 -24.50 13.48 -15.43
N GLU A 118 -23.96 14.68 -15.76
CA GLU A 118 -24.67 15.94 -15.46
C GLU A 118 -25.86 16.20 -16.39
N ASP A 119 -25.81 15.75 -17.66
CA ASP A 119 -26.78 16.13 -18.69
C ASP A 119 -28.08 15.29 -18.67
N LEU A 120 -28.09 14.14 -18.00
CA LEU A 120 -29.26 13.22 -17.94
C LEU A 120 -30.19 13.47 -16.74
N SER A 121 -29.90 14.46 -15.89
CA SER A 121 -30.70 14.76 -14.68
C SER A 121 -32.04 15.47 -14.95
N SER A 122 -32.23 16.05 -16.15
CA SER A 122 -33.31 17.01 -16.43
C SER A 122 -34.72 16.42 -16.68
N SER A 123 -34.88 15.09 -16.79
CA SER A 123 -36.11 14.51 -17.35
C SER A 123 -36.58 13.16 -16.79
N ARG A 124 -36.19 12.76 -15.56
CA ARG A 124 -36.59 11.46 -14.98
C ARG A 124 -37.47 11.57 -13.70
N PRO A 125 -38.57 10.81 -13.58
CA PRO A 125 -39.43 10.80 -12.38
C PRO A 125 -38.68 10.31 -11.13
N PRO A 126 -39.18 10.61 -9.91
CA PRO A 126 -38.41 10.49 -8.67
C PRO A 126 -37.89 9.08 -8.45
N GLN A 127 -36.57 8.94 -8.52
CA GLN A 127 -35.89 7.68 -8.23
C GLN A 127 -35.74 7.47 -6.72
N LYS A 128 -35.54 6.19 -6.35
CA LYS A 128 -35.18 5.77 -4.99
C LYS A 128 -34.03 6.64 -4.44
N PRO A 129 -33.94 6.85 -3.10
CA PRO A 129 -32.94 7.73 -2.51
C PRO A 129 -31.56 7.44 -3.07
N ILE A 130 -30.98 8.44 -3.74
CA ILE A 130 -29.64 8.40 -4.29
C ILE A 130 -28.71 8.05 -3.14
N LYS A 131 -28.03 6.90 -3.23
CA LYS A 131 -27.05 6.53 -2.20
C LYS A 131 -26.01 7.65 -2.12
N PRO A 132 -25.64 8.11 -0.91
CA PRO A 132 -24.64 9.17 -0.80
C PRO A 132 -23.37 8.75 -1.54
N LYS A 133 -22.83 9.65 -2.37
CA LYS A 133 -21.59 9.44 -3.09
C LYS A 133 -20.50 9.04 -2.08
N PRO A 134 -19.68 8.00 -2.35
CA PRO A 134 -18.68 7.54 -1.40
C PRO A 134 -17.78 8.70 -0.98
N GLU A 135 -17.61 8.87 0.33
CA GLU A 135 -16.87 9.99 0.88
C GLU A 135 -15.37 9.68 0.89
N TRP A 136 -14.67 10.24 -0.09
CA TRP A 136 -13.21 10.21 -0.30
C TRP A 136 -12.41 10.96 0.78
N LYS A 137 -12.80 10.81 2.05
CA LYS A 137 -12.04 11.31 3.20
C LYS A 137 -11.27 10.16 3.83
N PRO A 138 -9.96 10.32 4.07
CA PRO A 138 -9.16 9.32 4.76
C PRO A 138 -9.60 9.15 6.22
N GLN A 139 -8.96 8.20 6.92
CA GLN A 139 -8.96 8.23 8.38
C GLN A 139 -8.43 9.59 8.88
N GLU A 140 -9.05 10.13 9.94
CA GLU A 140 -8.52 11.31 10.61
C GLU A 140 -7.21 10.91 11.32
N VAL A 141 -6.09 11.39 10.81
CA VAL A 141 -4.76 11.20 11.43
C VAL A 141 -4.28 12.55 11.93
N ARG A 142 -4.33 12.74 13.25
CA ARG A 142 -3.95 14.00 13.93
C ARG A 142 -2.43 14.17 14.08
N SER A 143 -1.67 13.08 14.11
CA SER A 143 -0.20 13.17 14.07
C SER A 143 0.46 11.89 13.59
N VAL A 144 1.62 12.02 12.96
CA VAL A 144 2.51 10.90 12.61
C VAL A 144 3.89 11.17 13.21
N THR A 145 4.42 10.21 13.97
CA THR A 145 5.79 10.25 14.50
C THR A 145 6.64 9.17 13.82
N LEU A 146 7.72 9.56 13.14
CA LEU A 146 8.73 8.63 12.63
C LEU A 146 9.77 8.35 13.72
N ILE A 147 9.93 7.09 14.12
CA ILE A 147 10.80 6.67 15.23
C ILE A 147 11.91 5.78 14.68
N LEU A 148 13.16 6.27 14.70
CA LEU A 148 14.34 5.50 14.33
C LEU A 148 14.91 4.81 15.56
N ARG A 149 14.76 3.49 15.66
CA ARG A 149 15.22 2.69 16.81
C ARG A 149 15.77 1.31 16.40
N PRO A 150 16.59 0.65 17.24
CA PRO A 150 16.90 -0.76 17.05
C PRO A 150 15.66 -1.64 17.27
N MET A 151 15.41 -2.57 16.36
CA MET A 151 14.34 -3.57 16.44
C MET A 151 14.59 -4.73 15.45
N ASP A 152 13.66 -5.68 15.37
CA ASP A 152 13.63 -6.68 14.30
C ASP A 152 12.88 -6.17 13.06
N GLY A 153 13.02 -6.87 11.93
CA GLY A 153 12.32 -6.53 10.69
C GLY A 153 12.86 -5.28 9.99
N VAL A 154 11.99 -4.63 9.20
CA VAL A 154 12.33 -3.45 8.37
C VAL A 154 11.74 -2.18 8.98
N ALA A 155 10.41 -2.13 9.05
CA ALA A 155 9.62 -1.09 9.67
C ALA A 155 8.27 -1.67 10.11
N TYR A 156 7.47 -0.89 10.85
CA TYR A 156 6.04 -1.13 11.03
C TYR A 156 5.32 0.16 11.46
N THR A 157 3.99 0.19 11.27
CA THR A 157 3.11 1.29 11.65
C THR A 157 2.11 0.85 12.73
N THR A 158 1.87 1.71 13.72
CA THR A 158 0.91 1.46 14.82
C THR A 158 0.16 2.73 15.20
N GLY A 159 -0.96 2.58 15.91
CA GLY A 159 -1.53 3.65 16.75
C GLY A 159 -0.72 3.84 18.04
N THR A 160 -0.90 4.99 18.69
CA THR A 160 -0.38 5.26 20.06
C THR A 160 -1.40 4.88 21.14
N ASP A 161 -0.96 4.84 22.39
CA ASP A 161 -1.82 4.70 23.58
C ASP A 161 -2.90 5.80 23.73
N LEU A 162 -2.80 6.92 22.99
CA LEU A 162 -3.83 7.97 22.99
C LEU A 162 -5.08 7.52 22.24
N ASP A 163 -4.89 7.17 20.95
CA ASP A 163 -5.92 6.71 20.02
C ASP A 163 -5.32 6.35 18.65
N GLU A 164 -6.15 5.75 17.79
CA GLU A 164 -5.87 5.38 16.40
C GLU A 164 -5.68 6.56 15.41
N ALA A 165 -5.90 7.81 15.82
CA ALA A 165 -5.62 9.00 15.01
C ALA A 165 -4.20 9.53 15.23
N HIS A 166 -3.49 9.06 16.26
CA HIS A 166 -2.08 9.35 16.48
C HIS A 166 -1.28 8.11 16.09
N LYS A 167 -0.45 8.22 15.04
CA LYS A 167 0.29 7.10 14.44
C LYS A 167 1.79 7.19 14.71
N GLU A 168 2.43 6.04 14.85
CA GLU A 168 3.88 5.88 14.90
C GLU A 168 4.34 4.99 13.77
N ILE A 169 5.40 5.42 13.07
CA ILE A 169 6.12 4.63 12.08
C ILE A 169 7.47 4.31 12.70
N HIS A 170 7.76 3.05 13.01
CA HIS A 170 9.07 2.65 13.53
C HIS A 170 9.94 2.14 12.39
N LEU A 171 11.13 2.71 12.22
CA LEU A 171 12.09 2.34 11.18
C LEU A 171 13.34 1.74 11.83
N ASN A 172 13.68 0.51 11.43
CA ASN A 172 14.75 -0.25 12.09
C ASN A 172 16.14 0.30 11.74
N LEU A 173 16.88 0.77 12.75
CA LEU A 173 18.28 1.15 12.61
C LEU A 173 19.17 -0.01 12.13
N GLY A 174 18.87 -1.25 12.50
CA GLY A 174 19.57 -2.45 12.00
C GLY A 174 19.39 -2.66 10.49
N TYR A 175 18.16 -2.44 9.99
CA TYR A 175 17.89 -2.47 8.55
C TYR A 175 18.64 -1.36 7.80
N LEU A 176 18.59 -0.12 8.30
CA LEU A 176 19.32 1.00 7.71
C LEU A 176 20.84 0.79 7.76
N HIS A 177 21.37 0.18 8.83
CA HIS A 177 22.77 -0.21 8.93
C HIS A 177 23.18 -1.18 7.80
N SER A 178 22.28 -2.10 7.44
CA SER A 178 22.47 -3.03 6.31
C SER A 178 22.55 -2.34 4.93
N LYS A 179 22.32 -1.02 4.83
CA LYS A 179 22.36 -0.22 3.59
C LYS A 179 23.49 0.82 3.58
N LEU A 180 24.37 0.82 4.58
CA LEU A 180 25.50 1.77 4.65
C LEU A 180 26.54 1.58 3.54
N ASP A 181 26.50 0.48 2.79
CA ASP A 181 27.35 0.25 1.62
C ASP A 181 26.79 0.86 0.32
N LYS A 182 25.52 1.30 0.32
CA LYS A 182 24.83 1.78 -0.89
C LYS A 182 25.21 3.22 -1.22
N SER A 183 24.89 3.63 -2.46
CA SER A 183 24.98 5.04 -2.87
C SER A 183 24.03 5.93 -2.05
N ASN A 184 24.27 7.24 -2.01
CA ASN A 184 23.35 8.16 -1.33
C ASN A 184 21.96 8.17 -1.98
N ALA A 185 21.89 8.05 -3.31
CA ALA A 185 20.62 7.97 -4.03
C ALA A 185 19.87 6.67 -3.71
N ASP A 186 20.59 5.55 -3.62
CA ASP A 186 20.04 4.22 -3.31
C ASP A 186 19.52 4.15 -1.87
N PHE A 187 20.28 4.70 -0.91
CA PHE A 187 19.88 4.80 0.48
C PHE A 187 18.64 5.68 0.64
N LEU A 188 18.62 6.87 0.01
CA LEU A 188 17.48 7.79 0.04
C LEU A 188 16.22 7.19 -0.60
N HIS A 189 16.38 6.50 -1.74
CA HIS A 189 15.29 5.81 -2.44
C HIS A 189 14.67 4.72 -1.57
N GLU A 190 15.48 3.91 -0.91
CA GLU A 190 15.00 2.85 -0.03
C GLU A 190 14.28 3.43 1.21
N VAL A 191 14.84 4.47 1.84
CA VAL A 191 14.19 5.17 2.97
C VAL A 191 12.83 5.75 2.56
N ARG A 192 12.77 6.49 1.43
CA ARG A 192 11.51 7.05 0.91
C ARG A 192 10.49 5.95 0.61
N GLY A 193 10.93 4.84 0.02
CA GLY A 193 10.06 3.71 -0.30
C GLY A 193 9.47 3.04 0.93
N VAL A 194 10.30 2.73 1.94
CA VAL A 194 9.83 2.14 3.20
C VAL A 194 8.90 3.10 3.95
N VAL A 195 9.28 4.38 4.09
CA VAL A 195 8.43 5.36 4.78
C VAL A 195 7.11 5.63 4.03
N THR A 196 7.10 5.55 2.69
CA THR A 196 5.85 5.64 1.91
C THR A 196 4.95 4.42 2.14
N HIS A 197 5.51 3.20 2.16
CA HIS A 197 4.77 1.97 2.47
C HIS A 197 4.11 2.07 3.86
N GLU A 198 4.88 2.45 4.88
CA GLU A 198 4.36 2.63 6.24
C GLU A 198 3.32 3.77 6.34
N MET A 199 3.53 4.88 5.63
CA MET A 199 2.54 5.96 5.58
C MET A 199 1.20 5.50 4.99
N VAL A 200 1.18 4.52 4.08
CA VAL A 200 -0.07 3.94 3.60
C VAL A 200 -0.83 3.25 4.74
N HIS A 201 -0.16 2.48 5.58
CA HIS A 201 -0.77 1.85 6.76
C HIS A 201 -1.33 2.86 7.77
N ALA A 202 -0.79 4.08 7.84
CA ALA A 202 -1.29 5.13 8.71
C ALA A 202 -2.69 5.64 8.31
N PHE A 203 -3.04 5.59 7.01
CA PHE A 203 -4.25 6.22 6.45
C PHE A 203 -5.23 5.26 5.77
N GLN A 204 -4.78 4.10 5.28
CA GLN A 204 -5.64 3.16 4.54
C GLN A 204 -6.71 2.52 5.43
N HIS A 205 -7.83 2.14 4.82
CA HIS A 205 -8.86 1.37 5.50
C HIS A 205 -8.57 -0.13 5.42
N ASN A 206 -8.94 -0.88 6.46
CA ASN A 206 -8.59 -2.30 6.61
C ASN A 206 -9.81 -3.23 6.76
N GLY A 207 -11.00 -2.79 6.32
CA GLY A 207 -12.23 -3.57 6.44
C GLY A 207 -12.59 -3.89 7.89
N HIS A 208 -12.41 -2.93 8.80
CA HIS A 208 -12.58 -3.08 10.25
C HIS A 208 -11.75 -4.25 10.83
N GLY A 209 -10.51 -4.38 10.35
CA GLY A 209 -9.57 -5.43 10.74
C GLY A 209 -9.85 -6.81 10.16
N THR A 210 -10.76 -6.95 9.18
CA THR A 210 -11.07 -8.26 8.55
C THR A 210 -10.60 -8.40 7.11
N CYS A 211 -9.94 -7.39 6.54
CA CYS A 211 -9.30 -7.47 5.23
C CYS A 211 -8.09 -8.43 5.24
N PRO A 212 -7.86 -9.25 4.19
CA PRO A 212 -6.69 -10.12 4.09
C PRO A 212 -5.39 -9.32 4.20
N GLY A 213 -4.47 -9.77 5.05
CA GLY A 213 -3.17 -9.11 5.25
C GLY A 213 -2.42 -8.89 3.93
N GLY A 214 -2.46 -9.84 3.00
CA GLY A 214 -1.83 -9.67 1.68
C GLY A 214 -2.41 -8.52 0.84
N LEU A 215 -3.68 -8.14 1.00
CA LEU A 215 -4.21 -6.94 0.38
C LEU A 215 -3.73 -5.66 1.10
N ILE A 216 -3.65 -5.69 2.43
CA ILE A 216 -3.14 -4.59 3.27
C ILE A 216 -1.68 -4.25 2.94
N GLU A 217 -0.81 -5.25 2.83
CA GLU A 217 0.59 -5.09 2.39
C GLU A 217 0.67 -4.72 0.90
N GLY A 218 -0.20 -5.31 0.08
CA GLY A 218 -0.23 -5.11 -1.37
C GLY A 218 -0.64 -3.71 -1.80
N ILE A 219 -1.56 -3.06 -1.09
CA ILE A 219 -1.94 -1.66 -1.30
C ILE A 219 -0.78 -0.74 -0.94
N ALA A 220 -0.08 -1.00 0.16
CA ALA A 220 1.10 -0.23 0.58
C ALA A 220 2.23 -0.29 -0.47
N ASP A 221 2.53 -1.48 -0.99
CA ASP A 221 3.52 -1.63 -2.07
C ASP A 221 3.00 -1.14 -3.44
N TYR A 222 1.69 -1.17 -3.72
CA TYR A 222 1.11 -0.54 -4.92
C TYR A 222 1.35 0.98 -4.92
N VAL A 223 1.09 1.67 -3.81
CA VAL A 223 1.37 3.12 -3.70
C VAL A 223 2.87 3.38 -3.84
N ARG A 224 3.71 2.63 -3.11
CA ARG A 224 5.18 2.72 -3.22
C ARG A 224 5.65 2.55 -4.68
N MET A 225 5.07 1.59 -5.42
CA MET A 225 5.40 1.32 -6.82
C MET A 225 4.97 2.46 -7.74
N LYS A 226 3.71 2.91 -7.63
CA LYS A 226 3.12 3.98 -8.45
C LYS A 226 3.80 5.34 -8.24
N SER A 227 4.31 5.60 -7.03
CA SER A 227 5.15 6.78 -6.73
C SER A 227 6.62 6.64 -7.19
N GLY A 228 6.96 5.58 -7.93
CA GLY A 228 8.32 5.35 -8.46
C GLY A 228 9.34 4.90 -7.42
N LEU A 229 8.89 4.51 -6.21
CA LEU A 229 9.73 4.15 -5.06
C LEU A 229 9.84 2.64 -4.81
N GLY A 230 9.47 1.82 -5.80
CA GLY A 230 9.65 0.37 -5.77
C GLY A 230 11.11 -0.01 -5.46
N ALA A 231 11.31 -1.02 -4.62
CA ALA A 231 12.65 -1.36 -4.14
C ALA A 231 13.54 -1.88 -5.28
N LYS A 232 14.84 -1.54 -5.30
CA LYS A 232 15.71 -1.92 -6.43
C LYS A 232 15.94 -3.41 -6.65
N HIS A 233 15.62 -4.24 -5.65
CA HIS A 233 15.70 -5.69 -5.71
C HIS A 233 14.38 -6.36 -6.15
N TRP A 234 13.33 -5.58 -6.36
CA TRP A 234 12.05 -6.05 -6.89
C TRP A 234 12.19 -6.52 -8.33
N GLU A 235 11.45 -7.57 -8.65
CA GLU A 235 11.44 -8.16 -9.98
C GLU A 235 10.76 -7.21 -10.96
N LYS A 236 11.42 -6.90 -12.09
CA LYS A 236 10.95 -5.80 -12.96
C LYS A 236 9.56 -6.00 -13.55
N TRP A 237 9.10 -7.26 -13.67
CA TRP A 237 7.80 -7.64 -14.22
C TRP A 237 7.28 -8.94 -13.56
N PRO A 238 5.96 -9.16 -13.48
CA PRO A 238 5.34 -10.40 -13.00
C PRO A 238 5.40 -11.54 -14.07
N ALA A 239 6.56 -11.71 -14.71
CA ALA A 239 6.78 -12.56 -15.88
C ALA A 239 6.67 -14.07 -15.62
N ASN A 240 6.66 -14.52 -14.36
CA ASN A 240 6.48 -15.93 -14.00
C ASN A 240 5.80 -16.06 -12.64
N GLU A 241 5.32 -17.26 -12.28
CA GLU A 241 4.57 -17.50 -11.03
C GLU A 241 5.31 -17.05 -9.76
N LYS A 242 6.65 -17.13 -9.72
CA LYS A 242 7.42 -16.70 -8.54
C LYS A 242 7.32 -15.19 -8.33
N THR A 243 7.31 -14.40 -9.41
CA THR A 243 7.27 -12.92 -9.36
C THR A 243 5.84 -12.37 -9.37
N ARG A 244 4.91 -13.12 -9.98
CA ARG A 244 3.48 -12.84 -10.03
C ARG A 244 2.72 -13.21 -8.76
N GLY A 245 3.14 -14.28 -8.07
CA GLY A 245 2.36 -14.96 -7.05
C GLY A 245 1.47 -16.07 -7.62
N LYS A 246 1.01 -16.94 -6.72
CA LYS A 246 0.08 -18.07 -6.94
C LYS A 246 -1.36 -17.68 -6.66
N LYS A 247 -1.57 -16.75 -5.72
CA LYS A 247 -2.85 -16.11 -5.41
C LYS A 247 -2.71 -14.58 -5.36
N TRP A 248 -3.84 -13.89 -5.46
CA TRP A 248 -3.92 -12.44 -5.60
C TRP A 248 -3.48 -11.66 -4.34
N ASP A 249 -3.65 -12.23 -3.15
CA ASP A 249 -3.33 -11.66 -1.83
C ASP A 249 -2.09 -12.32 -1.18
N GLU A 250 -1.00 -12.50 -1.93
CA GLU A 250 0.29 -12.92 -1.35
C GLU A 250 1.03 -11.79 -0.62
N GLY A 251 0.58 -10.54 -0.74
CA GLY A 251 1.24 -9.39 -0.13
C GLY A 251 2.33 -8.78 -0.99
N TYR A 252 2.77 -7.60 -0.52
CA TYR A 252 3.92 -6.87 -1.06
C TYR A 252 3.85 -6.69 -2.58
N GLN A 253 5.02 -6.67 -3.24
CA GLN A 253 5.19 -6.55 -4.69
C GLN A 253 4.25 -7.44 -5.54
N LYS A 254 3.92 -8.67 -5.11
CA LYS A 254 3.08 -9.59 -5.90
C LYS A 254 1.66 -9.07 -6.04
N THR A 255 1.04 -8.73 -4.90
CA THR A 255 -0.28 -8.12 -4.89
C THR A 255 -0.24 -6.71 -5.50
N ALA A 256 0.84 -5.94 -5.29
CA ALA A 256 1.02 -4.63 -5.92
C ALA A 256 0.97 -4.69 -7.47
N TRP A 257 1.63 -5.67 -8.10
CA TRP A 257 1.54 -5.89 -9.55
C TRP A 257 0.13 -6.25 -10.03
N PHE A 258 -0.61 -7.04 -9.24
CA PHE A 258 -2.00 -7.36 -9.56
C PHE A 258 -2.89 -6.12 -9.49
N LEU A 259 -2.75 -5.29 -8.45
CA LEU A 259 -3.51 -4.05 -8.27
C LEU A 259 -3.18 -3.01 -9.36
N GLU A 260 -1.91 -2.87 -9.76
CA GLU A 260 -1.54 -1.98 -10.87
C GLU A 260 -2.13 -2.45 -12.20
N TRP A 261 -2.04 -3.75 -12.53
CA TRP A 261 -2.66 -4.29 -13.74
C TRP A 261 -4.18 -4.11 -13.70
N LEU A 262 -4.82 -4.41 -12.57
CA LEU A 262 -6.27 -4.32 -12.37
C LEU A 262 -6.79 -2.89 -12.57
N GLU A 263 -6.07 -1.89 -12.03
CA GLU A 263 -6.36 -0.49 -12.29
C GLU A 263 -6.18 -0.14 -13.77
N GLY A 264 -5.05 -0.55 -14.36
CA GLY A 264 -4.70 -0.25 -15.75
C GLY A 264 -5.67 -0.82 -16.80
N VAL A 265 -6.25 -2.00 -16.56
CA VAL A 265 -7.26 -2.60 -17.46
C VAL A 265 -8.70 -2.19 -17.13
N SER A 266 -8.94 -1.47 -16.04
CA SER A 266 -10.28 -1.07 -15.60
C SER A 266 -10.50 0.45 -15.69
N ARG A 267 -9.92 1.22 -14.76
CA ARG A 267 -9.96 2.69 -14.71
C ARG A 267 -8.98 3.21 -13.67
N GLU A 268 -8.43 4.40 -13.92
CA GLU A 268 -7.63 5.15 -12.95
C GLU A 268 -8.41 5.41 -11.64
N GLY A 269 -7.76 5.28 -10.48
CA GLY A 269 -8.37 5.53 -9.16
C GLY A 269 -9.12 4.34 -8.57
N LEU A 270 -9.18 3.19 -9.27
CA LEU A 270 -9.89 1.99 -8.81
C LEU A 270 -9.40 1.50 -7.43
N ILE A 271 -8.10 1.59 -7.15
CA ILE A 271 -7.54 1.13 -5.87
C ILE A 271 -7.93 2.08 -4.73
N GLY A 272 -8.09 3.37 -5.03
CA GLY A 272 -8.71 4.34 -4.14
C GLY A 272 -10.19 4.03 -3.86
N GLU A 273 -10.97 3.65 -4.88
CA GLU A 273 -12.36 3.20 -4.67
C GLU A 273 -12.45 1.95 -3.78
N LEU A 274 -11.55 0.98 -3.99
CA LEU A 274 -11.45 -0.23 -3.17
C LEU A 274 -11.13 0.13 -1.70
N ASN A 275 -10.16 1.02 -1.48
CA ASN A 275 -9.82 1.55 -0.16
C ASN A 275 -11.00 2.26 0.51
N VAL A 276 -11.70 3.15 -0.19
CA VAL A 276 -12.90 3.83 0.35
C VAL A 276 -14.03 2.82 0.65
N ALA A 277 -14.21 1.79 -0.17
CA ALA A 277 -15.19 0.73 0.10
C ALA A 277 -14.86 -0.07 1.38
N MET A 278 -13.59 -0.25 1.72
CA MET A 278 -13.15 -0.88 2.98
C MET A 278 -13.43 -0.03 4.24
N LYS A 279 -13.85 1.23 4.11
CA LYS A 279 -14.31 2.08 5.21
C LYS A 279 -15.69 1.70 5.73
N GLU A 280 -16.59 1.32 4.80
CA GLU A 280 -18.03 1.16 5.06
C GLU A 280 -18.38 -0.02 5.96
N GLY A 281 -17.52 -1.03 6.06
CA GLY A 281 -17.84 -2.27 6.77
C GLY A 281 -16.71 -3.29 6.77
N LYS A 282 -17.05 -4.49 7.26
CA LYS A 282 -16.17 -5.66 7.21
C LYS A 282 -15.88 -6.09 5.77
N TRP A 283 -14.70 -6.64 5.57
CA TRP A 283 -14.32 -7.30 4.32
C TRP A 283 -15.26 -8.45 3.97
N ASP A 284 -15.79 -8.41 2.75
CA ASP A 284 -16.50 -9.51 2.10
C ASP A 284 -15.94 -9.57 0.68
N GLU A 285 -15.00 -10.47 0.43
CA GLU A 285 -14.20 -10.53 -0.79
C GLU A 285 -15.05 -10.51 -2.05
N GLY A 286 -16.02 -11.43 -2.13
CA GLY A 286 -16.89 -11.57 -3.29
C GLY A 286 -17.83 -10.38 -3.49
N LYS A 287 -18.40 -9.81 -2.42
CA LYS A 287 -19.31 -8.65 -2.54
C LYS A 287 -18.57 -7.33 -2.77
N LEU A 288 -17.44 -7.11 -2.10
CA LEU A 288 -16.72 -5.84 -2.13
C LEU A 288 -15.99 -5.67 -3.49
N PHE A 289 -15.27 -6.70 -3.97
CA PHE A 289 -14.73 -6.66 -5.33
C PHE A 289 -15.84 -6.51 -6.37
N ARG A 290 -16.93 -7.28 -6.29
CA ARG A 290 -18.02 -7.18 -7.29
C ARG A 290 -18.73 -5.82 -7.24
N LYS A 291 -18.87 -5.19 -6.07
CA LYS A 291 -19.42 -3.83 -5.89
C LYS A 291 -18.54 -2.77 -6.55
N VAL A 292 -17.21 -2.87 -6.42
CA VAL A 292 -16.25 -1.84 -6.88
C VAL A 292 -15.83 -2.05 -8.35
N THR A 293 -15.69 -3.31 -8.77
CA THR A 293 -15.06 -3.68 -10.06
C THR A 293 -16.03 -4.34 -11.06
N GLY A 294 -17.22 -4.77 -10.62
CA GLY A 294 -18.19 -5.54 -11.42
C GLY A 294 -17.96 -7.06 -11.43
N LEU A 295 -16.75 -7.54 -11.14
CA LEU A 295 -16.37 -8.96 -11.09
C LEU A 295 -15.87 -9.38 -9.69
N THR A 296 -15.80 -10.68 -9.44
CA THR A 296 -15.09 -11.24 -8.27
C THR A 296 -13.58 -11.16 -8.46
N VAL A 297 -12.84 -11.24 -7.35
CA VAL A 297 -11.38 -11.24 -7.40
C VAL A 297 -10.82 -12.48 -8.11
N ASP A 298 -11.49 -13.64 -8.03
CA ASP A 298 -11.10 -14.85 -8.77
C ASP A 298 -11.22 -14.68 -10.29
N GLU A 299 -12.28 -14.01 -10.76
CA GLU A 299 -12.45 -13.67 -12.18
C GLU A 299 -11.30 -12.75 -12.65
N TRP A 300 -10.97 -11.71 -11.88
CA TRP A 300 -9.82 -10.83 -12.17
C TRP A 300 -8.47 -11.53 -12.08
N TRP A 301 -8.25 -12.38 -11.08
CA TRP A 301 -7.00 -13.13 -10.92
C TRP A 301 -6.78 -14.13 -12.06
N LYS A 302 -7.85 -14.77 -12.54
CA LYS A 302 -7.80 -15.61 -13.75
C LYS A 302 -7.39 -14.77 -14.98
N MET A 303 -7.99 -13.59 -15.17
CA MET A 303 -7.65 -12.70 -16.27
C MET A 303 -6.19 -12.23 -16.18
N TYR A 304 -5.75 -11.76 -15.01
CA TYR A 304 -4.37 -11.34 -14.75
C TYR A 304 -3.36 -12.46 -15.02
N THR A 305 -3.58 -13.65 -14.48
CA THR A 305 -2.65 -14.78 -14.69
C THR A 305 -2.56 -15.18 -16.15
N MET A 306 -3.69 -15.21 -16.89
CA MET A 306 -3.71 -15.37 -18.34
C MET A 306 -2.95 -14.26 -19.07
N ASP A 307 -3.04 -13.01 -18.59
CA ASP A 307 -2.43 -11.85 -19.25
C ASP A 307 -0.90 -11.79 -19.15
N TRP A 308 -0.32 -12.60 -18.27
CA TRP A 308 1.12 -12.85 -18.17
C TRP A 308 1.53 -14.24 -18.68
N GLU A 309 0.63 -15.02 -19.29
CA GLU A 309 0.99 -16.28 -19.94
C GLU A 309 1.58 -16.08 -21.35
N PRO A 310 2.62 -16.87 -21.73
CA PRO A 310 3.12 -16.99 -23.09
C PRO A 310 2.03 -17.26 -24.13
N LEU A 311 2.17 -16.64 -25.32
CA LEU A 311 1.16 -16.69 -26.39
C LEU A 311 0.88 -18.11 -26.91
N ASN A 312 1.86 -19.01 -26.90
CA ASN A 312 1.67 -20.41 -27.26
C ASN A 312 0.73 -21.12 -26.27
N LEU A 313 0.95 -20.95 -24.96
CA LEU A 313 0.10 -21.54 -23.92
C LEU A 313 -1.33 -20.97 -23.99
N ARG A 314 -1.50 -19.67 -24.25
CA ARG A 314 -2.85 -19.10 -24.50
C ARG A 314 -3.55 -19.76 -25.70
N ARG A 315 -2.83 -19.97 -26.81
CA ARG A 315 -3.37 -20.63 -28.02
C ARG A 315 -3.76 -22.07 -27.75
N GLU A 316 -2.97 -22.83 -27.00
CA GLU A 316 -3.30 -24.19 -26.58
C GLU A 316 -4.55 -24.24 -25.70
N LYS A 317 -4.66 -23.37 -24.68
CA LYS A 317 -5.83 -23.28 -23.81
C LYS A 317 -7.10 -22.89 -24.58
N LYS A 318 -7.00 -21.96 -25.53
CA LYS A 318 -8.09 -21.58 -26.44
C LYS A 318 -8.50 -22.77 -27.34
N ALA A 319 -7.55 -23.54 -27.87
CA ALA A 319 -7.83 -24.75 -28.64
C ALA A 319 -8.48 -25.88 -27.80
N ARG A 320 -8.26 -25.90 -26.48
CA ARG A 320 -8.94 -26.81 -25.53
C ARG A 320 -10.29 -26.29 -25.01
N GLY A 321 -10.73 -25.09 -25.41
CA GLY A 321 -11.98 -24.48 -24.93
C GLY A 321 -11.94 -23.99 -23.47
N GLU A 322 -10.75 -23.84 -22.89
CA GLU A 322 -10.54 -23.35 -21.51
C GLU A 322 -10.68 -21.82 -21.40
N ILE A 323 -10.75 -21.14 -22.55
CA ILE A 323 -10.89 -19.70 -22.77
C ILE A 323 -12.00 -19.50 -23.80
N CYS A 324 -12.82 -18.45 -23.67
CA CYS A 324 -13.86 -18.11 -24.65
C CYS A 324 -13.24 -17.78 -26.03
N GLY A 325 -14.03 -17.95 -27.09
CA GLY A 325 -13.64 -17.54 -28.45
C GLY A 325 -13.88 -16.05 -28.68
N GLU A 326 -13.19 -15.47 -29.66
CA GLU A 326 -13.19 -14.04 -30.09
C GLU A 326 -14.56 -13.49 -30.58
N THR A 327 -15.66 -14.15 -30.24
CA THR A 327 -16.99 -13.87 -30.78
C THR A 327 -18.06 -13.73 -29.69
N ASP A 328 -17.68 -13.63 -28.42
CA ASP A 328 -18.60 -13.31 -27.33
C ASP A 328 -18.25 -11.96 -26.71
N ALA A 329 -18.89 -10.91 -27.21
CA ALA A 329 -18.72 -9.53 -26.74
C ALA A 329 -19.13 -9.31 -25.25
N THR A 330 -19.62 -10.34 -24.57
CA THR A 330 -19.86 -10.33 -23.11
C THR A 330 -18.72 -10.96 -22.30
N CYS A 331 -17.73 -11.60 -22.95
CA CYS A 331 -16.60 -12.24 -22.28
C CYS A 331 -15.58 -11.19 -21.79
N PRO A 332 -15.26 -11.12 -20.48
CA PRO A 332 -14.39 -10.07 -19.95
C PRO A 332 -12.98 -9.99 -20.55
N CYS A 333 -12.43 -11.09 -21.08
CA CYS A 333 -11.08 -11.08 -21.69
C CYS A 333 -11.04 -10.52 -23.12
N ASP A 334 -12.17 -10.42 -23.82
CA ASP A 334 -12.20 -9.82 -25.16
C ASP A 334 -12.15 -8.28 -25.10
N ASN A 335 -12.60 -7.69 -23.98
CA ASN A 335 -12.45 -6.25 -23.69
C ASN A 335 -11.04 -5.87 -23.19
N VAL A 336 -10.14 -6.81 -22.90
CA VAL A 336 -8.73 -6.52 -22.54
C VAL A 336 -7.92 -6.26 -23.81
N HIS A 337 -8.34 -5.23 -24.57
CA HIS A 337 -7.64 -4.78 -25.76
C HIS A 337 -6.34 -4.05 -25.39
N LEU A 338 -5.27 -4.84 -25.25
CA LEU A 338 -3.90 -4.52 -25.69
C LEU A 338 -3.47 -3.03 -25.66
N GLN A 339 -3.66 -2.35 -24.52
CA GLN A 339 -3.05 -1.06 -24.27
C GLN A 339 -2.09 -1.15 -23.09
N ARG A 340 -0.81 -1.03 -23.44
CA ARG A 340 0.32 -0.77 -22.55
C ARG A 340 0.53 -1.81 -21.44
N ARG A 341 1.10 -2.96 -21.83
CA ARG A 341 2.16 -3.56 -21.00
C ARG A 341 3.18 -2.45 -20.70
N PRO A 342 3.46 -2.09 -19.44
CA PRO A 342 4.54 -1.16 -19.18
C PRO A 342 5.85 -1.80 -19.67
N GLY A 343 6.74 -1.00 -20.26
CA GLY A 343 8.04 -1.47 -20.78
C GLY A 343 8.08 -2.09 -22.19
N ALA A 344 6.95 -2.35 -22.86
CA ALA A 344 6.94 -2.97 -24.19
C ALA A 344 7.62 -2.14 -25.30
N GLU A 345 7.77 -0.81 -25.12
CA GLU A 345 8.41 0.09 -26.09
C GLU A 345 9.92 -0.17 -26.30
N LYS A 346 10.57 -1.01 -25.49
CA LYS A 346 11.99 -1.36 -25.67
C LYS A 346 12.21 -2.60 -26.53
N GLU A 347 11.27 -3.53 -26.57
CA GLU A 347 11.44 -4.81 -27.26
C GLU A 347 11.28 -4.65 -28.79
N SER A 348 10.51 -3.66 -29.23
CA SER A 348 10.31 -3.31 -30.65
C SER A 348 11.48 -2.57 -31.32
N ARG A 349 12.60 -2.34 -30.62
CA ARG A 349 13.81 -1.69 -31.17
C ARG A 349 15.01 -2.61 -31.42
N GLU A 350 14.97 -3.86 -30.98
CA GLU A 350 16.07 -4.84 -31.18
C GLU A 350 15.74 -5.91 -32.25
N LEU A 351 14.62 -5.74 -32.98
CA LEU A 351 14.19 -6.63 -34.08
C LEU A 351 14.08 -5.90 -35.42
N HIS A 352 15.12 -5.14 -35.77
CA HIS A 352 15.41 -4.81 -37.18
C HIS A 352 16.71 -5.49 -37.58
N PRO A 353 16.70 -6.39 -38.58
CA PRO A 353 17.93 -6.83 -39.24
C PRO A 353 18.65 -5.61 -39.85
N LEU A 354 19.97 -5.62 -39.76
CA LEU A 354 20.81 -4.77 -40.60
C LEU A 354 20.87 -5.42 -41.99
N ASP A 355 20.20 -4.80 -42.96
CA ASP A 355 20.50 -4.91 -44.40
C ASP A 355 21.20 -3.62 -44.86
#